data_AF-A0A7R8ZYI6-F1
#
_entry.id   AF-A0A7R8ZYI6-F1
#
_cell.length_a   1.000
_cell.length_b   1.000
_cell.length_c   1.000
_cell.angle_alpha   90.00
_cell.angle_beta   90.00
_cell.angle_gamma   90.00
#
_symmetry.space_group_name_H-M   'P 1'
#
loop_
_entity.id
_entity.type
_entity.pdbx_description
1 polymer ?
#
loop_
_entity_poly.entity_id
_entity_poly.type
_entity_poly.pdbx_seq_one_letter_code
_entity_poly.pdbx_strand_id
1 'polypeptide(L)'
;MMVNFDCSAMWFKDASQMTEAFNVDPVYLKHQHQGIIPDFRHWQIPLGRRFRSLKMWFVFRLIGANALREHIRKQCGLAKQFQA
;
A
#
# COMPACT_ATOMS: atom_id res chain seq x y z
N MET A 1 0.90 5.54 11.67
CA MET A 1 0.46 4.16 11.98
C MET A 1 1.66 3.36 12.46
N MET A 2 1.46 2.35 13.31
CA MET A 2 2.51 1.52 13.91
C MET A 2 3.12 0.49 12.91
N VAL A 3 3.30 0.88 11.65
CA VAL A 3 3.94 0.05 10.62
C VAL A 3 5.30 0.67 10.32
N ASN A 4 6.37 -0.13 10.38
CA ASN A 4 7.71 0.36 10.06
C ASN A 4 7.84 0.77 8.58
N PHE A 5 8.70 1.75 8.30
CA PHE A 5 9.04 2.15 6.93
C PHE A 5 9.63 0.98 6.13
N ASP A 6 9.35 0.80 4.84
CA ASP A 6 8.49 1.55 3.90
C ASP A 6 7.08 0.92 3.75
N CYS A 7 6.00 1.70 3.87
CA CYS A 7 4.64 1.18 3.70
C CYS A 7 3.66 2.28 3.28
N SER A 8 3.73 2.68 2.01
CA SER A 8 2.80 3.64 1.42
C SER A 8 1.81 2.89 0.54
N ALA A 9 0.53 3.22 0.69
CA ALA A 9 -0.52 2.70 -0.15
C ALA A 9 -1.04 3.82 -1.06
N MET A 10 -1.29 3.46 -2.31
CA MET A 10 -1.76 4.34 -3.38
C MET A 10 -3.02 3.71 -3.95
N TRP A 11 -4.05 4.52 -4.14
CA TRP A 11 -5.33 4.08 -4.69
C TRP A 11 -5.64 4.87 -5.95
N PHE A 12 -6.15 4.16 -6.95
CA PHE A 12 -6.59 4.75 -8.21
C PHE A 12 -8.11 4.63 -8.30
N LYS A 13 -8.77 5.69 -8.76
CA LYS A 13 -10.17 5.61 -9.16
C LYS A 13 -10.33 4.76 -10.42
N ASP A 14 -9.38 4.92 -11.35
CA ASP A 14 -9.29 4.15 -12.59
C ASP A 14 -7.84 3.67 -12.76
N ALA A 15 -7.64 2.35 -12.67
CA ALA A 15 -6.32 1.73 -12.77
C ALA A 15 -5.84 1.59 -14.23
N SER A 16 -6.74 1.77 -15.22
CA SER A 16 -6.38 1.65 -16.64
C SER A 16 -5.39 2.75 -17.06
N GLN A 17 -5.60 3.99 -16.61
CA GLN A 17 -4.72 5.13 -16.87
C GLN A 17 -3.29 4.87 -16.38
N MET A 18 -3.16 4.29 -15.18
CA MET A 18 -1.85 3.93 -14.62
C MET A 18 -1.21 2.80 -15.44
N THR A 19 -2.02 1.81 -15.82
CA THR A 19 -1.54 0.67 -16.61
C THR A 19 -1.04 1.12 -17.98
N GLU A 20 -1.75 2.04 -18.64
CA GLU A 20 -1.37 2.64 -19.92
C GLU A 20 -0.06 3.44 -19.80
N ALA A 21 0.07 4.27 -18.76
CA ALA A 21 1.25 5.11 -18.55
C ALA A 21 2.53 4.31 -18.27
N PHE A 22 2.43 3.15 -17.61
CA PHE A 22 3.57 2.31 -17.20
C PHE A 22 3.59 0.95 -17.90
N ASN A 23 2.95 0.84 -19.08
CA ASN A 23 2.88 -0.43 -19.78
C ASN A 23 4.26 -0.84 -20.30
N VAL A 24 4.68 -2.06 -19.96
CA VAL A 24 5.95 -2.67 -20.38
C VAL A 24 5.70 -4.16 -20.56
N ASP A 25 5.73 -4.67 -21.80
CA ASP A 25 5.39 -6.07 -22.14
C ASP A 25 6.51 -6.82 -22.91
N PRO A 26 7.72 -6.95 -22.33
CA PRO A 26 8.77 -7.75 -22.93
C PRO A 26 8.47 -9.25 -22.82
N VAL A 27 8.90 -10.02 -23.81
CA VAL A 27 8.59 -11.46 -23.94
C VAL A 27 8.96 -12.27 -22.69
N TYR A 28 10.07 -11.93 -22.02
CA TYR A 28 10.54 -12.62 -20.80
C TYR A 28 9.71 -12.33 -19.54
N LEU A 29 8.77 -11.40 -19.60
CA LEU A 29 7.86 -11.05 -18.51
C LEU A 29 6.45 -11.62 -18.69
N LYS A 30 6.19 -12.29 -19.82
CA LYS A 30 4.89 -12.87 -20.18
C LYS A 30 4.63 -14.14 -19.39
N HIS A 31 3.36 -14.34 -19.04
CA HIS A 31 2.88 -15.55 -18.36
C HIS A 31 1.45 -15.86 -18.80
N GLN A 32 1.04 -17.12 -18.63
CA GLN A 32 -0.25 -17.63 -19.13
C GLN A 32 -1.49 -16.94 -18.52
N HIS A 33 -1.33 -16.34 -17.34
CA HIS A 33 -2.43 -15.67 -16.61
C HIS A 33 -2.52 -14.15 -16.83
N GLN A 34 -1.82 -13.61 -17.84
CA GLN A 34 -1.95 -12.17 -18.16
C GLN A 34 -3.40 -11.83 -18.51
N GLY A 35 -3.88 -10.70 -18.00
CA GLY A 35 -5.26 -10.23 -18.22
C GLY A 35 -6.33 -10.83 -17.31
N ILE A 36 -6.03 -11.90 -16.55
CA ILE A 36 -6.97 -12.48 -15.56
C ILE A 36 -6.90 -11.72 -14.24
N ILE A 37 -5.68 -11.35 -13.83
CA ILE A 37 -5.40 -10.68 -12.56
C ILE A 37 -4.62 -9.39 -12.86
N PRO A 38 -4.88 -8.29 -12.14
CA PRO A 38 -4.08 -7.09 -12.27
C PRO A 38 -2.61 -7.36 -11.99
N ASP A 39 -1.74 -6.98 -12.94
CA ASP A 39 -0.32 -7.05 -12.74
C ASP A 39 0.19 -5.76 -12.11
N PHE A 40 0.55 -5.85 -10.83
CA PHE A 40 1.00 -4.69 -10.06
C PHE A 40 2.25 -4.02 -10.61
N ARG A 41 3.01 -4.65 -11.51
CA ARG A 41 4.17 -4.02 -12.15
C ARG A 41 3.78 -2.77 -12.94
N HIS A 42 2.56 -2.72 -13.47
CA HIS A 42 2.04 -1.57 -14.20
C HIS A 42 1.50 -0.46 -13.29
N TRP A 43 1.51 -0.65 -11.97
CA TRP A 43 0.99 0.33 -11.00
C TRP A 43 2.11 1.03 -10.22
N GLN A 44 3.35 0.91 -10.67
CA GLN A 44 4.51 1.51 -10.03
C GLN A 44 5.61 1.74 -11.08
N ILE A 45 6.54 2.64 -10.76
CA ILE A 45 7.68 2.97 -11.64
C ILE A 45 8.67 1.79 -11.78
N PRO A 46 9.16 1.14 -10.69
CA PRO A 46 10.10 0.03 -10.81
C PRO A 46 9.39 -1.28 -11.19
N LEU A 47 10.11 -2.20 -11.84
CA LEU A 47 9.58 -3.54 -12.14
C LEU A 47 9.42 -4.40 -10.88
N GLY A 48 10.43 -4.42 -10.02
CA GLY A 48 10.45 -5.25 -8.80
C GLY A 48 9.60 -4.66 -7.67
N ARG A 49 8.91 -5.53 -6.92
CA ARG A 49 8.22 -5.17 -5.67
C ARG A 49 8.48 -6.17 -4.56
N ARG A 50 8.59 -5.67 -3.33
CA ARG A 50 8.67 -6.48 -2.10
C ARG A 50 7.27 -6.80 -1.56
N PHE A 51 7.15 -7.84 -0.74
CA PHE A 51 5.88 -8.25 -0.13
C PHE A 51 5.51 -7.42 1.12
N ARG A 52 5.30 -6.11 0.95
CA ARG A 52 5.06 -5.15 2.05
C ARG A 52 3.74 -5.34 2.78
N SER A 53 2.76 -5.97 2.15
CA SER A 53 1.44 -6.20 2.75
C SER A 53 1.51 -7.16 3.95
N LEU A 54 2.54 -8.00 4.06
CA LEU A 54 2.66 -8.96 5.16
C LEU A 54 2.79 -8.24 6.52
N LYS A 55 3.71 -7.26 6.63
CA LYS A 55 3.86 -6.49 7.88
C LYS A 55 2.60 -5.71 8.22
N MET A 56 1.94 -5.12 7.22
CA MET A 56 0.68 -4.39 7.42
C MET A 56 -0.43 -5.31 7.93
N TRP A 57 -0.51 -6.53 7.36
CA TRP A 57 -1.46 -7.56 7.78
C TRP A 57 -1.25 -7.98 9.25
N PHE A 58 -0.01 -8.19 9.68
CA PHE A 58 0.31 -8.46 11.09
C PHE A 58 -0.13 -7.32 12.00
N VAL A 59 0.17 -6.06 11.65
CA VAL A 59 -0.25 -4.90 12.46
C VAL A 59 -1.77 -4.85 12.60
N PHE A 60 -2.51 -5.05 11.50
CA PHE A 60 -3.97 -5.02 11.54
C PHE A 60 -4.58 -6.16 12.34
N ARG A 61 -4.01 -7.37 12.24
CA ARG A 61 -4.49 -8.56 12.97
C ARG A 61 -4.16 -8.50 14.46
N LEU A 62 -2.93 -8.14 14.81
CA LEU A 62 -2.45 -8.18 16.19
C LEU A 62 -2.94 -6.98 17.01
N ILE A 63 -3.00 -5.78 16.41
CA ILE A 63 -3.39 -4.57 17.13
C ILE A 63 -4.90 -4.33 17.02
N GLY A 64 -5.49 -4.58 15.85
CA GLY A 64 -6.90 -4.34 15.60
C GLY A 64 -7.26 -2.87 15.36
N ALA A 65 -8.41 -2.64 14.74
CA ALA A 65 -8.84 -1.32 14.30
C ALA A 65 -9.15 -0.36 15.46
N ASN A 66 -9.68 -0.86 16.58
CA ASN A 66 -10.05 -0.01 17.72
C ASN A 66 -8.81 0.59 18.41
N ALA A 67 -7.81 -0.25 18.71
CA ALA A 67 -6.57 0.23 19.31
C ALA A 67 -5.79 1.16 18.37
N LEU A 68 -5.81 0.92 17.05
CA LEU A 68 -5.23 1.85 16.07
C LEU A 68 -5.91 3.23 16.09
N ARG A 69 -7.25 3.27 16.13
CA ARG A 69 -8.01 4.53 16.22
C ARG A 69 -7.74 5.25 17.53
N GLU A 70 -7.70 4.52 18.64
CA GLU A 70 -7.39 5.07 19.96
C GLU A 70 -5.98 5.67 20.01
N HIS A 71 -4.99 4.95 19.48
CA HIS A 71 -3.61 5.44 19.38
C HIS A 71 -3.55 6.78 18.62
N ILE A 72 -4.22 6.90 17.47
CA ILE A 72 -4.26 8.15 16.70
C ILE A 72 -4.91 9.27 17.51
N ARG A 73 -6.08 9.01 18.13
CA ARG A 73 -6.80 10.01 18.95
C ARG A 73 -5.96 10.50 20.12
N LYS A 74 -5.24 9.60 20.80
CA LYS A 74 -4.31 9.93 21.89
C LYS A 74 -3.21 10.87 21.40
N GLN A 75 -2.55 10.56 20.28
CA GLN A 75 -1.49 11.41 19.73
C GLN A 75 -2.02 12.80 19.34
N CYS A 76 -3.20 12.89 18.71
CA CYS A 76 -3.83 14.17 18.42
C CYS A 76 -4.19 14.95 19.69
N GLY A 77 -4.62 14.28 20.76
CA GLY A 77 -4.91 14.90 22.06
C GLY A 77 -3.66 15.50 22.71
N LEU A 78 -2.55 14.75 22.70
CA LEU A 78 -1.25 15.23 23.20
C LEU A 78 -0.75 16.44 22.39
N ALA A 79 -0.90 16.43 21.07
CA ALA A 79 -0.54 17.56 20.22
C ALA A 79 -1.36 18.82 20.55
N LYS A 80 -2.66 18.68 20.82
CA LYS A 80 -3.52 19.80 21.25
C LYS A 80 -3.12 20.34 22.62
N GLN A 81 -2.73 19.48 23.55
CA GLN A 81 -2.23 19.90 24.87
C GLN A 81 -0.91 20.67 24.75
N PHE A 82 -0.03 20.27 23.83
CA PHE A 82 1.24 20.97 23.58
C PHE A 82 1.04 22.34 22.91
N GLN A 83 -0.04 22.52 22.14
CA GLN A 83 -0.35 23.78 21.48
C GLN A 83 -0.85 24.86 22.46
N ALA A 84 -1.51 24.45 23.55
CA ALA A 84 -2.10 25.33 24.55
C ALA A 84 -1.03 25.91 25.49
#